data_AF-A0A1S9B2L2-F1
#
_entry.id   AF-A0A1S9B2L2-F1
#
_cell.length_a   1.000
_cell.length_b   1.000
_cell.length_c   1.000
_cell.angle_alpha   90.00
_cell.angle_beta   90.00
_cell.angle_gamma   90.00
#
_symmetry.space_group_name_H-M   'P 1'
#
loop_
_entity.id
_entity.type
_entity.pdbx_description
1 polymer ?
#
loop_
_entity_poly.entity_id
_entity_poly.type
_entity_poly.pdbx_seq_one_letter_code
_entity_poly.pdbx_strand_id
1 'polypeptide(L)'
;MKYLFTLVLFVFVHHAQAQIGLLMGGVRAASAAATIAARQKKAQKNVQPADAAAPATPAAGPGVTPFSFRGQSVPRKRTEAATFKGKGGAEIQALEAALEEIHVAFQADSVKAFLTAAHTEAVIAANRKAVAVRPNWNYAPYQQELAFYQKEEARRQQPAGQPASAK
;
A
#
# COMPACT_ATOMS: atom_id res chain seq x y z
N MET A 1 49.06 -19.51 4.94
CA MET A 1 48.46 -19.43 3.58
C MET A 1 47.14 -20.23 3.45
N LYS A 2 46.22 -20.21 4.43
CA LYS A 2 44.98 -21.02 4.36
C LYS A 2 43.69 -20.30 4.79
N TYR A 3 43.79 -19.05 5.26
CA TYR A 3 42.63 -18.28 5.74
C TYR A 3 42.34 -17.03 4.90
N LEU A 4 43.10 -16.80 3.82
CA LEU A 4 42.92 -15.67 2.92
C LEU A 4 41.97 -15.99 1.75
N PHE A 5 41.62 -17.26 1.54
CA PHE A 5 40.81 -17.69 0.40
C PHE A 5 39.31 -17.79 0.73
N THR A 6 38.94 -17.90 2.01
CA THR A 6 37.54 -18.06 2.44
C THR A 6 36.79 -16.74 2.64
N LEU A 7 37.50 -15.61 2.74
CA LEU A 7 36.88 -14.30 2.99
C LEU A 7 36.45 -13.57 1.71
N VAL A 8 36.97 -13.98 0.54
CA VAL A 8 36.61 -13.39 -0.76
C VAL A 8 35.33 -14.00 -1.35
N LEU A 9 34.93 -15.21 -0.92
CA LEU A 9 33.79 -15.91 -1.52
C LEU A 9 32.41 -15.45 -1.01
N PHE A 10 32.34 -14.73 0.11
CA PHE A 10 31.05 -14.33 0.72
C PHE A 10 30.53 -12.94 0.26
N VAL A 11 31.33 -12.17 -0.49
CA VAL A 11 30.95 -10.82 -0.92
C VAL A 11 30.24 -10.80 -2.30
N PHE A 12 30.30 -11.88 -3.07
CA PHE A 12 29.76 -11.91 -4.45
C PHE A 12 28.32 -12.43 -4.62
N VAL A 13 27.68 -12.98 -3.57
CA VAL A 13 26.35 -13.60 -3.70
C VAL A 13 25.18 -12.60 -3.57
N HIS A 14 25.44 -11.33 -3.24
CA HIS A 14 24.39 -10.33 -3.00
C HIS A 14 24.13 -9.32 -4.15
N HIS A 15 24.65 -9.53 -5.36
CA HIS A 15 24.58 -8.52 -6.44
C HIS A 15 23.86 -8.91 -7.74
N ALA A 16 23.03 -9.95 -7.75
CA ALA A 16 22.39 -10.42 -8.98
C ALA A 16 20.86 -10.64 -8.90
N GLN A 17 20.10 -9.68 -8.35
CA GLN A 17 18.63 -9.75 -8.42
C GLN A 17 17.93 -8.49 -8.92
N ALA A 18 18.65 -7.58 -9.56
CA ALA A 18 18.10 -6.35 -10.11
C ALA A 18 18.22 -6.31 -11.64
N GLN A 19 17.55 -7.21 -12.39
CA GLN A 19 17.41 -7.02 -13.85
C GLN A 19 16.40 -7.91 -14.63
N ILE A 20 15.43 -8.59 -14.00
CA ILE A 20 14.39 -9.35 -14.75
C ILE A 20 13.01 -8.68 -14.61
N GLY A 21 12.95 -7.36 -14.68
CA GLY A 21 11.70 -6.60 -14.62
C GLY A 21 11.32 -5.87 -15.91
N LEU A 22 12.24 -5.77 -16.88
CA LEU A 22 12.07 -4.83 -18.00
C LEU A 22 11.56 -5.44 -19.31
N LEU A 23 11.38 -6.77 -19.40
CA LEU A 23 11.02 -7.43 -20.66
C LEU A 23 9.58 -7.99 -20.74
N MET A 24 8.76 -7.84 -19.69
CA MET A 24 7.34 -8.24 -19.69
C MET A 24 6.35 -7.07 -19.57
N GLY A 25 6.81 -5.82 -19.73
CA GLY A 25 5.95 -4.63 -19.73
C GLY A 25 5.48 -4.15 -21.11
N GLY A 26 6.00 -4.73 -22.20
CA GLY A 26 5.93 -4.14 -23.55
C GLY A 26 4.61 -4.32 -24.33
N VAL A 27 3.64 -5.12 -23.88
CA VAL A 27 2.49 -5.52 -24.73
C VAL A 27 1.15 -4.89 -24.31
N ARG A 28 1.08 -4.15 -23.19
CA ARG A 28 -0.18 -3.52 -22.72
C ARG A 28 -0.28 -2.01 -22.96
N ALA A 29 0.73 -1.38 -23.56
CA ALA A 29 0.71 0.06 -23.84
C ALA A 29 -0.04 0.44 -25.12
N ALA A 30 -0.25 -0.49 -26.07
CA ALA A 30 -0.82 -0.16 -27.38
C ALA A 30 -2.35 -0.06 -27.42
N SER A 31 -3.07 -0.67 -26.47
CA SER A 31 -4.55 -0.67 -26.48
C SER A 31 -5.19 0.55 -25.77
N ALA A 32 -4.41 1.32 -25.01
CA ALA A 32 -4.92 2.48 -24.28
C ALA A 32 -5.02 3.76 -25.14
N ALA A 33 -4.25 3.87 -26.23
CA ALA A 33 -4.23 5.08 -27.06
C ALA A 33 -5.44 5.21 -28.01
N ALA A 34 -6.05 4.09 -28.43
CA ALA A 34 -7.14 4.10 -29.40
C ALA A 34 -8.50 4.54 -28.83
N THR A 35 -8.72 4.40 -27.51
CA THR A 35 -10.02 4.74 -26.88
C THR A 35 -10.13 6.19 -26.44
N ILE A 36 -9.02 6.93 -26.35
CA ILE A 36 -9.03 8.34 -25.91
C ILE A 36 -9.47 9.28 -27.05
N ALA A 37 -9.10 8.99 -28.30
CA ALA A 37 -9.45 9.83 -29.45
C ALA A 37 -10.96 9.81 -29.81
N ALA A 38 -11.68 8.73 -29.48
CA ALA A 38 -13.11 8.61 -29.80
C ALA A 38 -14.04 9.33 -28.81
N ARG A 39 -13.57 9.69 -27.61
CA ARG A 39 -14.39 10.35 -26.57
C ARG A 39 -14.36 11.87 -26.60
N GLN A 40 -13.33 12.49 -27.20
CA GLN A 40 -13.21 13.95 -27.22
C GLN A 40 -14.24 14.66 -28.12
N LYS A 41 -14.78 13.99 -29.16
CA LYS A 41 -15.78 14.60 -30.05
C LYS A 41 -17.19 14.75 -29.44
N LYS A 42 -17.50 14.04 -28.35
CA LYS A 42 -18.82 14.11 -27.69
C LYS A 42 -18.86 14.98 -26.42
N ALA A 43 -17.71 15.42 -25.92
CA ALA A 43 -17.61 16.17 -24.66
C ALA A 43 -17.76 17.70 -24.79
N GLN A 44 -17.83 18.26 -26.01
CA GLN A 44 -17.93 19.71 -26.22
C GLN A 44 -19.36 20.28 -26.22
N LYS A 45 -20.42 19.47 -26.04
CA LYS A 45 -21.81 19.95 -26.12
C LYS A 45 -22.53 20.12 -24.77
N ASN A 46 -21.84 20.04 -23.63
CA ASN A 46 -22.50 20.37 -22.37
C ASN A 46 -21.48 20.89 -21.35
N VAL A 47 -21.19 22.18 -21.43
CA VAL A 47 -20.47 22.90 -20.38
C VAL A 47 -21.52 23.50 -19.45
N GLN A 48 -21.57 22.99 -18.22
CA GLN A 48 -22.02 23.77 -17.08
C GLN A 48 -20.99 23.58 -15.95
N PRO A 49 -20.58 24.66 -15.27
CA PRO A 49 -19.37 24.65 -14.45
C PRO A 49 -19.72 24.10 -13.06
N ALA A 50 -18.99 23.09 -12.61
CA ALA A 50 -19.00 22.69 -11.22
C ALA A 50 -17.57 22.36 -10.81
N ASP A 51 -17.22 22.95 -9.67
CA ASP A 51 -15.96 22.95 -8.94
C ASP A 51 -15.05 21.73 -9.06
N ALA A 52 -13.75 22.01 -8.94
CA ALA A 52 -12.64 21.08 -8.91
C ALA A 52 -12.97 19.76 -8.21
N ALA A 53 -13.25 18.74 -9.02
CA ALA A 53 -13.45 17.38 -8.54
C ALA A 53 -12.13 16.85 -7.99
N ALA A 54 -12.09 16.70 -6.66
CA ALA A 54 -11.17 15.82 -5.98
C ALA A 54 -11.19 14.42 -6.66
N PRO A 55 -10.04 13.74 -6.77
CA PRO A 55 -9.97 12.42 -7.42
C PRO A 55 -10.98 11.47 -6.76
N ALA A 56 -11.84 10.88 -7.58
CA ALA A 56 -12.90 9.99 -7.14
C ALA A 56 -12.35 8.85 -6.29
N THR A 57 -12.64 8.89 -4.99
CA THR A 57 -12.45 7.76 -4.07
C THR A 57 -13.27 6.59 -4.61
N PRO A 58 -12.67 5.40 -4.85
CA PRO A 58 -13.44 4.19 -5.17
C PRO A 58 -14.51 4.00 -4.10
N ALA A 59 -15.74 3.69 -4.51
CA ALA A 59 -16.86 3.47 -3.60
C ALA A 59 -16.43 2.52 -2.47
N ALA A 60 -16.36 3.08 -1.27
CA ALA A 60 -15.98 2.39 -0.05
C ALA A 60 -17.03 1.30 0.20
N GLY A 61 -16.64 0.02 0.10
CA GLY A 61 -17.51 -1.10 0.47
C GLY A 61 -17.92 -1.01 1.95
N PRO A 62 -18.86 -1.85 2.41
CA PRO A 62 -19.32 -1.82 3.80
C PRO A 62 -18.16 -1.86 4.81
N GLY A 63 -18.23 -1.02 5.83
CA GLY A 63 -17.23 -0.94 6.91
C GLY A 63 -15.92 -0.23 6.54
N VAL A 64 -15.84 0.44 5.39
CA VAL A 64 -14.66 1.24 5.00
C VAL A 64 -14.91 2.71 5.31
N THR A 65 -14.18 3.26 6.27
CA THR A 65 -14.18 4.68 6.63
C THR A 65 -12.83 5.30 6.27
N PRO A 66 -12.77 6.31 5.38
CA PRO A 66 -11.51 6.98 5.10
C PRO A 66 -11.10 7.87 6.27
N PHE A 67 -9.80 7.97 6.54
CA PHE A 67 -9.22 9.03 7.36
C PHE A 67 -8.39 9.97 6.49
N SER A 68 -8.36 11.25 6.86
CA SER A 68 -7.58 12.26 6.15
C SER A 68 -6.23 12.45 6.80
N PHE A 69 -5.15 12.41 6.01
CA PHE A 69 -3.81 12.72 6.47
C PHE A 69 -3.06 13.49 5.38
N ARG A 70 -2.57 14.70 5.70
CA ARG A 70 -1.81 15.57 4.78
C ARG A 70 -2.50 15.78 3.41
N GLY A 71 -3.81 15.99 3.42
CA GLY A 71 -4.61 16.16 2.20
C GLY A 71 -4.85 14.88 1.39
N GLN A 72 -4.38 13.72 1.88
CA GLN A 72 -4.67 12.41 1.30
C GLN A 72 -5.78 11.72 2.08
N SER A 73 -6.69 11.08 1.35
CA SER A 73 -7.73 10.21 1.92
C SER A 73 -7.23 8.77 1.90
N VAL A 74 -7.14 8.13 3.06
CA VAL A 74 -6.65 6.77 3.22
C VAL A 74 -7.82 5.90 3.69
N PRO A 75 -8.19 4.84 2.94
CA PRO A 75 -9.27 3.96 3.35
C PRO A 75 -8.83 3.13 4.55
N ARG A 76 -9.66 3.11 5.60
CA ARG A 76 -9.49 2.25 6.77
C ARG A 76 -10.73 1.37 6.88
N LYS A 77 -10.55 0.06 6.91
CA LYS A 77 -11.66 -0.88 7.01
C LYS A 77 -11.72 -1.47 8.41
N ARG A 78 -12.85 -1.33 9.08
CA ARG A 78 -13.13 -1.96 10.37
C ARG A 78 -14.49 -2.64 10.28
N THR A 79 -14.49 -3.93 10.60
CA THR A 79 -15.65 -4.80 10.44
C THR A 79 -16.47 -4.77 11.72
N GLU A 80 -17.78 -4.59 11.59
CA GLU A 80 -18.67 -4.65 12.75
C GLU A 80 -18.66 -6.04 13.38
N ALA A 81 -18.79 -6.10 14.71
CA ALA A 81 -18.73 -7.36 15.46
C ALA A 81 -19.70 -8.42 14.96
N ALA A 82 -20.88 -8.02 14.47
CA ALA A 82 -21.88 -8.92 13.89
C ALA A 82 -21.38 -9.66 12.63
N THR A 83 -20.44 -9.09 11.89
CA THR A 83 -19.91 -9.61 10.62
C THR A 83 -18.73 -10.59 10.82
N PHE A 84 -18.16 -10.64 12.03
CA PHE A 84 -17.19 -11.67 12.42
C PHE A 84 -17.85 -13.04 12.67
N LYS A 85 -19.18 -13.15 12.68
CA LYS A 85 -19.84 -14.44 12.84
C LYS A 85 -19.47 -15.39 11.70
N GLY A 86 -19.15 -16.63 12.05
CA GLY A 86 -18.83 -17.71 11.10
C GLY A 86 -17.35 -17.89 10.79
N LYS A 87 -17.06 -18.80 9.85
CA LYS A 87 -15.69 -19.20 9.48
C LYS A 87 -14.84 -17.99 9.11
N GLY A 88 -13.65 -17.85 9.70
CA GLY A 88 -12.68 -16.82 9.33
C GLY A 88 -12.84 -15.45 10.00
N GLY A 89 -13.82 -15.29 10.91
CA GLY A 89 -14.04 -14.02 11.61
C GLY A 89 -12.90 -13.63 12.53
N ALA A 90 -12.35 -14.58 13.28
CA ALA A 90 -11.23 -14.36 14.19
C ALA A 90 -9.97 -13.91 13.44
N GLU A 91 -9.73 -14.45 12.24
CA GLU A 91 -8.58 -14.09 11.42
C GLU A 91 -8.71 -12.68 10.81
N ILE A 92 -9.92 -12.27 10.40
CA ILE A 92 -10.17 -10.88 9.99
C ILE A 92 -10.03 -9.94 11.19
N GLN A 93 -10.57 -10.32 12.35
CA GLN A 93 -10.43 -9.52 13.57
C GLN A 93 -8.95 -9.37 13.97
N ALA A 94 -8.14 -10.43 13.88
CA ALA A 94 -6.71 -10.37 14.15
C ALA A 94 -5.96 -9.48 13.15
N LEU A 95 -6.31 -9.53 11.86
CA LEU A 95 -5.77 -8.61 10.85
C LEU A 95 -6.12 -7.16 11.17
N GLU A 96 -7.38 -6.89 11.51
CA GLU A 96 -7.84 -5.54 11.85
C GLU A 96 -7.21 -5.02 13.15
N ALA A 97 -7.01 -5.88 14.15
CA ALA A 97 -6.33 -5.53 15.39
C ALA A 97 -4.85 -5.16 15.14
N ALA A 98 -4.13 -5.92 14.31
CA ALA A 98 -2.75 -5.60 13.95
C ALA A 98 -2.62 -4.26 13.19
N LEU A 99 -3.57 -3.97 12.29
CA LEU A 99 -3.63 -2.67 11.62
C LEU A 99 -4.01 -1.52 12.57
N GLU A 100 -4.85 -1.80 13.56
CA GLU A 100 -5.23 -0.83 14.57
C GLU A 100 -4.06 -0.45 15.48
N GLU A 101 -3.25 -1.43 15.89
CA GLU A 101 -2.04 -1.18 16.67
C GLU A 101 -1.07 -0.26 15.92
N ILE A 102 -0.88 -0.49 14.62
CA ILE A 102 -0.08 0.40 13.75
C ILE A 102 -0.72 1.79 13.67
N HIS A 103 -2.05 1.88 13.53
CA HIS A 103 -2.75 3.17 13.47
C HIS A 103 -2.57 3.99 14.75
N VAL A 104 -2.68 3.35 15.92
CA VAL A 104 -2.46 3.99 17.22
C VAL A 104 -1.00 4.43 17.35
N ALA A 105 -0.04 3.58 16.99
CA ALA A 105 1.38 3.94 16.99
C ALA A 105 1.69 5.11 16.03
N PHE A 106 1.05 5.12 14.86
CA PHE A 106 1.16 6.19 13.87
C PHE A 106 0.70 7.55 14.41
N GLN A 107 -0.35 7.56 15.25
CA GLN A 107 -0.90 8.77 15.87
C GLN A 107 -0.10 9.26 17.09
N ALA A 108 0.53 8.35 17.85
CA ALA A 108 1.14 8.67 19.15
C ALA A 108 2.39 9.58 19.07
N ASP A 109 3.26 9.37 18.08
CA ASP A 109 4.47 10.20 17.89
C ASP A 109 4.86 10.23 16.40
N SER A 110 5.17 11.42 15.89
CA SER A 110 5.51 11.62 14.47
C SER A 110 6.99 11.37 14.13
N VAL A 111 7.84 11.28 15.15
CA VAL A 111 9.31 11.28 14.98
C VAL A 111 9.93 9.90 15.17
N LYS A 112 9.28 9.03 15.95
CA LYS A 112 9.72 7.65 16.15
C LYS A 112 9.21 6.73 15.05
N ALA A 113 9.97 5.66 14.80
CA ALA A 113 9.53 4.58 13.95
C ALA A 113 8.28 3.93 14.56
N PHE A 114 7.18 3.93 13.82
CA PHE A 114 5.89 3.37 14.26
C PHE A 114 5.60 2.04 13.55
N LEU A 115 6.19 1.83 12.37
CA LEU A 115 6.10 0.58 11.63
C LEU A 115 7.38 -0.24 11.80
N THR A 116 7.43 -1.05 12.85
CA THR A 116 8.54 -1.99 13.07
C THR A 116 8.45 -3.19 12.12
N ALA A 117 9.55 -3.93 11.96
CA ALA A 117 9.54 -5.21 11.23
C ALA A 117 8.54 -6.19 11.85
N ALA A 118 8.45 -6.25 13.18
CA ALA A 118 7.51 -7.10 13.90
C ALA A 118 6.04 -6.76 13.57
N HIS A 119 5.69 -5.47 13.49
CA HIS A 119 4.35 -5.04 13.09
C HIS A 119 4.03 -5.47 11.66
N THR A 120 4.98 -5.28 10.75
CA THR A 120 4.81 -5.63 9.33
C THR A 120 4.61 -7.14 9.16
N GLU A 121 5.41 -7.96 9.83
CA GLU A 121 5.29 -9.41 9.82
C GLU A 121 3.96 -9.88 10.43
N ALA A 122 3.52 -9.26 11.53
CA ALA A 122 2.22 -9.57 12.15
C ALA A 122 1.06 -9.34 11.18
N VAL A 123 1.04 -8.20 10.47
CA VAL A 123 0.01 -7.90 9.46
C VAL A 123 0.08 -8.88 8.29
N ILE A 124 1.28 -9.19 7.78
CA ILE A 124 1.45 -10.15 6.67
C ILE A 124 0.96 -11.54 7.08
N ALA A 125 1.32 -12.00 8.28
CA ALA A 125 0.90 -13.30 8.80
C ALA A 125 -0.61 -13.37 9.02
N ALA A 126 -1.21 -12.33 9.63
CA ALA A 126 -2.65 -12.23 9.83
C ALA A 126 -3.40 -12.19 8.49
N ASN A 127 -2.92 -11.41 7.52
CA ASN A 127 -3.51 -11.34 6.19
C ASN A 127 -3.46 -12.69 5.46
N ARG A 128 -2.33 -13.42 5.52
CA ARG A 128 -2.22 -14.77 4.93
C ARG A 128 -3.22 -15.75 5.55
N LYS A 129 -3.32 -15.77 6.88
CA LYS A 129 -4.30 -16.61 7.59
C LYS A 129 -5.72 -16.25 7.19
N ALA A 130 -6.05 -14.95 7.16
CA ALA A 130 -7.35 -14.46 6.76
C ALA A 130 -7.72 -14.87 5.32
N VAL A 131 -6.82 -14.68 4.36
CA VAL A 131 -7.04 -15.06 2.95
C VAL A 131 -7.27 -16.57 2.81
N ALA A 132 -6.56 -17.39 3.58
CA ALA A 132 -6.74 -18.85 3.55
C ALA A 132 -8.14 -19.28 4.03
N VAL A 133 -8.74 -18.57 4.99
CA VAL A 133 -10.05 -18.92 5.57
C VAL A 133 -11.23 -18.20 4.91
N ARG A 134 -11.03 -17.00 4.35
CA ARG A 134 -12.05 -16.14 3.71
C ARG A 134 -11.54 -15.53 2.38
N PRO A 135 -11.25 -16.35 1.34
CA PRO A 135 -10.68 -15.84 0.08
C PRO A 135 -11.57 -14.83 -0.66
N ASN A 136 -12.89 -14.89 -0.46
CA ASN A 136 -13.85 -13.98 -1.10
C ASN A 136 -14.03 -12.64 -0.36
N TRP A 137 -13.27 -12.42 0.72
CA TRP A 137 -13.32 -11.15 1.45
C TRP A 137 -12.60 -10.05 0.67
N ASN A 138 -13.10 -8.82 0.73
CA ASN A 138 -12.43 -7.69 0.11
C ASN A 138 -11.24 -7.23 0.98
N TYR A 139 -10.02 -7.61 0.55
CA TYR A 139 -8.76 -7.26 1.22
C TYR A 139 -8.10 -5.96 0.72
N ALA A 140 -8.60 -5.38 -0.38
CA ALA A 140 -7.97 -4.20 -0.98
C ALA A 140 -7.81 -3.02 0.00
N PRO A 141 -8.80 -2.69 0.86
CA PRO A 141 -8.64 -1.61 1.84
C PRO A 141 -7.50 -1.84 2.83
N TYR A 142 -7.30 -3.07 3.32
CA TYR A 142 -6.22 -3.38 4.27
C TYR A 142 -4.84 -3.24 3.62
N GLN A 143 -4.72 -3.64 2.36
CA GLN A 143 -3.48 -3.49 1.60
C GLN A 143 -3.15 -2.02 1.34
N GLN A 144 -4.16 -1.22 1.02
CA GLN A 144 -4.01 0.24 0.83
C GLN A 144 -3.62 0.94 2.14
N GLU A 145 -4.25 0.57 3.26
CA GLU A 145 -3.91 1.07 4.59
C GLU A 145 -2.45 0.75 4.96
N LEU A 146 -2.00 -0.50 4.79
CA LEU A 146 -0.62 -0.90 5.06
C LEU A 146 0.39 -0.18 4.15
N ALA A 147 0.11 -0.08 2.85
CA ALA A 147 0.99 0.62 1.90
C ALA A 147 1.14 2.11 2.24
N PHE A 148 0.08 2.74 2.75
CA PHE A 148 0.14 4.10 3.27
C PHE A 148 1.10 4.19 4.47
N TYR A 149 0.98 3.30 5.45
CA TYR A 149 1.88 3.31 6.61
C TYR A 149 3.35 3.09 6.23
N GLN A 150 3.63 2.18 5.29
CA GLN A 150 4.98 1.95 4.78
C GLN A 150 5.58 3.20 4.14
N LYS A 151 4.79 3.90 3.32
CA LYS A 151 5.21 5.14 2.67
C LYS A 151 5.48 6.25 3.69
N GLU A 152 4.63 6.36 4.71
CA GLU A 152 4.75 7.40 5.73
C GLU A 152 5.91 7.12 6.69
N GLU A 153 6.17 5.87 7.04
CA GLU A 153 7.39 5.46 7.77
C GLU A 153 8.64 5.78 6.95
N ALA A 154 8.69 5.41 5.67
CA ALA A 154 9.82 5.73 4.79
C ALA A 154 10.07 7.24 4.70
N ARG A 155 9.00 8.06 4.68
CA ARG A 155 9.10 9.52 4.70
C ARG A 155 9.63 10.06 6.03
N ARG A 156 9.29 9.45 7.17
CA ARG A 156 9.81 9.85 8.50
C ARG A 156 11.28 9.47 8.66
N GLN A 157 11.72 8.38 8.04
CA GLN A 157 13.11 7.92 8.09
C GLN A 157 14.04 8.64 7.11
N GLN A 158 13.52 9.42 6.16
CA GLN A 158 14.36 10.25 5.30
C GLN A 158 15.09 11.31 6.14
N PRO A 159 16.44 11.34 6.13
CA PRO A 159 17.19 12.37 6.82
C PRO A 159 16.79 13.75 6.31
N ALA A 160 16.42 14.66 7.21
CA ALA A 160 16.19 16.06 6.87
C ALA A 160 17.52 16.69 6.43
N GLY A 161 17.79 16.72 5.12
CA GLY A 161 18.94 17.45 4.58
C GLY A 161 19.78 16.73 3.53
N GLN A 162 19.17 16.19 2.47
CA GLN A 162 19.87 16.25 1.18
C GLN A 162 19.42 17.53 0.48
N PRO A 163 20.24 18.60 0.44
CA PRO A 163 19.95 19.73 -0.43
C PRO A 163 19.81 19.17 -1.84
N ALA A 164 18.69 19.48 -2.49
CA ALA A 164 18.52 19.23 -3.91
C ALA A 164 19.77 19.78 -4.62
N SER A 165 20.54 18.90 -5.26
CA SER A 165 21.65 19.31 -6.12
C SER A 165 21.09 20.26 -7.17
N ALA A 166 21.27 21.56 -6.95
CA ALA A 166 20.93 22.59 -7.91
C ALA A 166 21.74 22.31 -9.18
N LYS A 167 21.03 22.20 -10.30
CA LYS A 167 21.63 22.04 -11.62
C LYS A 167 21.39 23.31 -12.41
#